data_AF-A0A8H7AJ35-F1
#
_entry.id   AF-A0A8H7AJ35-F1
#
_cell.length_a   1.000
_cell.length_b   1.000
_cell.length_c   1.000
_cell.angle_alpha   90.00
_cell.angle_beta   90.00
_cell.angle_gamma   90.00
#
_symmetry.space_group_name_H-M   'P 1'
#
loop_
_entity.id
_entity.type
_entity.pdbx_description
1 polymer ?
#
loop_
_entity_poly.entity_id
_entity_poly.type
_entity_poly.pdbx_seq_one_letter_code
_entity_poly.pdbx_strand_id
1 'polypeptide(L)'
;MAGMACCRVPLPAPGSQGAPWFMGKNVTDFLETFDNLCDDHGFPEADRLKKVRRYCEFKTREYVQALLYNAEDWESFKKELKKEYEKEDVHQQRQTRVFLERLCSIERKEDDRGLRTMAARLQQPTMHWPRKDRWMSTQAHACF
;
A
#
# COMPACT_ATOMS: atom_id res chain seq x y z
N MET A 1 18.69 0.54 -41.53
CA MET A 1 17.65 0.08 -40.60
C MET A 1 17.54 1.12 -39.50
N ALA A 2 16.50 1.96 -39.53
CA ALA A 2 16.26 2.93 -38.47
C ALA A 2 15.71 2.17 -37.26
N GLY A 3 16.53 1.99 -36.23
CA GLY A 3 16.09 1.39 -34.97
C GLY A 3 15.00 2.27 -34.36
N MET A 4 13.87 1.65 -33.99
CA MET A 4 12.85 2.29 -33.16
C MET A 4 13.53 2.84 -31.92
N ALA A 5 13.62 4.16 -31.83
CA ALA A 5 13.85 4.81 -30.56
C ALA A 5 12.58 4.55 -29.74
N CYS A 6 12.60 3.52 -28.89
CA CYS A 6 11.63 3.39 -27.81
C CYS A 6 11.73 4.70 -27.02
N CYS A 7 10.74 5.58 -27.19
CA CYS A 7 10.63 6.81 -26.44
C CYS A 7 10.55 6.43 -24.96
N ARG A 8 11.70 6.44 -24.27
CA ARG A 8 11.74 6.23 -22.81
C ARG A 8 10.85 7.32 -22.21
N VAL A 9 9.71 6.91 -21.67
CA VAL A 9 8.81 7.84 -21.01
C VAL A 9 9.59 8.44 -19.84
N PRO A 10 9.80 9.76 -19.79
CA PRO A 10 10.52 10.37 -18.69
C PRO A 10 9.77 10.12 -17.39
N LEU A 11 10.51 9.92 -16.30
CA LEU A 11 9.91 9.80 -14.97
C LEU A 11 9.03 11.03 -14.70
N PRO A 12 7.90 10.85 -14.00
CA PRO A 12 7.03 11.97 -13.64
C PRO A 12 7.81 12.99 -12.82
N ALA A 13 7.46 14.26 -12.99
CA ALA A 13 8.17 15.34 -12.32
C ALA A 13 8.09 15.17 -10.80
N PRO A 14 9.17 15.45 -10.06
CA PRO A 14 9.13 15.34 -8.60
C PRO A 14 8.04 16.25 -8.02
N GLY A 15 7.21 15.71 -7.13
CA GLY A 15 6.07 16.42 -6.54
C GLY A 15 4.84 16.56 -7.45
N SER A 16 4.86 15.98 -8.66
CA SER A 16 3.65 15.86 -9.47
C SER A 16 2.69 14.80 -8.92
N GLN A 17 1.41 14.92 -9.28
CA GLN A 17 0.39 13.96 -8.88
C GLN A 17 0.76 12.56 -9.41
N GLY A 18 0.95 11.60 -8.52
CA GLY A 18 1.38 10.23 -8.83
C GLY A 18 2.89 9.99 -8.72
N ALA A 19 3.71 11.02 -8.47
CA ALA A 19 5.12 10.83 -8.16
C ALA A 19 5.32 10.64 -6.63
N PRO A 20 6.19 9.70 -6.21
CA PRO A 20 6.52 9.54 -4.79
C PRO A 20 7.23 10.79 -4.27
N TRP A 21 6.95 11.15 -3.02
CA TRP A 21 7.58 12.30 -2.39
C TRP A 21 7.98 11.96 -0.96
N PHE A 22 9.29 12.00 -0.68
CA PHE A 22 9.83 11.65 0.62
C PHE A 22 9.91 12.89 1.53
N MET A 23 9.18 12.84 2.63
CA MET A 23 9.16 13.87 3.69
C MET A 23 9.85 13.40 4.98
N GLY A 24 10.66 12.33 4.92
CA GLY A 24 11.34 11.79 6.10
C GLY A 24 10.50 10.85 6.96
N LYS A 25 9.42 10.27 6.41
CA LYS A 25 8.55 9.29 7.07
C LYS A 25 8.27 8.12 6.15
N ASN A 26 8.04 6.93 6.71
CA ASN A 26 7.71 5.71 5.95
C ASN A 26 8.66 5.47 4.78
N VAL A 27 9.95 5.41 5.07
CA VAL A 27 11.00 5.24 4.06
C VAL A 27 10.83 3.95 3.25
N THR A 28 10.30 2.88 3.85
CA THR A 28 10.03 1.62 3.16
C THR A 28 9.04 1.79 2.00
N ASP A 29 7.88 2.40 2.25
CA ASP A 29 6.87 2.66 1.21
C ASP A 29 7.40 3.58 0.11
N PHE A 30 8.16 4.61 0.49
CA PHE A 30 8.78 5.52 -0.47
C PHE A 30 9.73 4.77 -1.42
N LEU A 31 10.63 3.96 -0.87
CA LEU A 31 11.61 3.20 -1.65
C LEU A 31 10.93 2.19 -2.58
N GLU A 32 9.91 1.48 -2.10
CA GLU A 32 9.14 0.53 -2.92
C GLU A 32 8.41 1.25 -4.06
N THR A 33 7.73 2.37 -3.76
CA THR A 33 7.02 3.15 -4.78
C THR A 33 7.98 3.72 -5.81
N PHE A 34 9.16 4.17 -5.37
CA PHE A 34 10.19 4.69 -6.26
C PHE A 34 10.83 3.60 -7.13
N ASP A 35 11.08 2.41 -6.58
CA ASP A 35 11.60 1.27 -7.35
C ASP A 35 10.58 0.84 -8.42
N ASN A 36 9.31 0.65 -8.06
CA ASN A 36 8.24 0.32 -9.01
C ASN A 36 8.16 1.34 -10.15
N LEU A 37 8.23 2.63 -9.81
CA LEU A 37 8.20 3.72 -10.79
C LEU A 37 9.47 3.74 -11.67
N CYS A 38 10.63 3.35 -11.14
CA CYS A 38 11.83 3.20 -11.96
C CYS A 38 11.74 1.98 -12.88
N ASP A 39 11.16 0.87 -12.42
CA ASP A 39 10.97 -0.36 -13.17
C ASP A 39 9.97 -0.17 -14.33
N ASP A 40 8.83 0.46 -14.07
CA ASP A 40 7.80 0.78 -15.06
C ASP A 40 8.35 1.64 -16.21
N HIS A 41 9.32 2.49 -15.92
CA HIS A 41 9.98 3.38 -16.88
C HIS A 41 11.32 2.84 -17.39
N GLY A 42 11.74 1.64 -16.98
CA GLY A 42 12.96 0.97 -17.42
C GLY A 42 14.25 1.72 -17.04
N PHE A 43 14.30 2.34 -15.86
CA PHE A 43 15.47 3.07 -15.36
C PHE A 43 16.47 2.15 -14.64
N PRO A 44 17.76 2.16 -15.06
CA PRO A 44 18.80 1.36 -14.42
C PRO A 44 19.15 1.93 -13.03
N GLU A 45 19.63 1.06 -12.13
CA GLU A 45 19.95 1.40 -10.74
C GLU A 45 20.95 2.57 -10.59
N ALA A 46 21.96 2.65 -11.46
CA ALA A 46 22.92 3.75 -11.47
C ALA A 46 22.27 5.14 -11.69
N ASP A 47 21.14 5.19 -12.41
CA ASP A 47 20.38 6.42 -12.60
C ASP A 47 19.39 6.69 -11.46
N ARG A 48 18.98 5.66 -10.71
CA ARG A 48 18.14 5.78 -9.51
C ARG A 48 18.84 6.60 -8.43
N LEU A 49 20.12 6.31 -8.15
CA LEU A 49 20.95 7.06 -7.20
C LEU A 49 21.02 8.56 -7.54
N LYS A 50 21.11 8.91 -8.82
CA LYS A 50 21.18 10.31 -9.28
C LYS A 50 19.83 11.03 -9.16
N LYS A 51 18.73 10.29 -9.29
CA LYS A 51 17.38 10.86 -9.37
C LYS A 51 16.62 10.85 -8.04
N VAL A 52 16.89 9.91 -7.14
CA VAL A 52 16.19 9.78 -5.85
C VAL A 52 16.17 11.09 -5.07
N ARG A 53 17.30 11.83 -5.06
CA ARG A 53 17.44 13.14 -4.39
C ARG A 53 16.39 14.17 -4.83
N ARG A 54 15.91 14.07 -6.08
CA ARG A 54 14.90 14.99 -6.63
C ARG A 54 13.52 14.76 -6.02
N TYR A 55 13.22 13.52 -5.62
CA TYR A 55 11.95 13.09 -5.01
C TYR A 55 11.96 13.22 -3.47
N CYS A 56 12.99 13.84 -2.90
CA CYS A 56 13.08 14.14 -1.48
C CYS A 56 12.78 15.63 -1.20
N GLU A 57 12.12 15.88 -0.08
CA GLU A 57 11.90 17.21 0.48
C GLU A 57 13.24 17.90 0.79
N PHE A 58 13.28 19.22 0.64
CA PHE A 58 14.47 20.05 0.82
C PHE A 58 15.28 19.71 2.09
N LYS A 59 14.62 19.56 3.24
CA LYS A 59 15.28 19.23 4.51
C LYS A 59 15.94 17.84 4.48
N THR A 60 15.23 16.84 3.98
CA THR A 60 15.74 15.46 3.87
C THR A 60 16.76 15.28 2.76
N ARG A 61 16.75 16.18 1.76
CA ARG A 61 17.59 16.12 0.57
C ARG A 61 19.08 16.16 0.93
N GLU A 62 19.46 16.99 1.90
CA GLU A 62 20.86 17.11 2.34
C GLU A 62 21.36 15.83 2.99
N TYR A 63 20.57 15.22 3.89
CA TYR A 63 20.88 13.94 4.51
C TYR A 63 20.97 12.81 3.50
N VAL A 64 20.00 12.72 2.59
CA VAL A 64 19.99 11.75 1.50
C VAL A 64 21.22 11.93 0.60
N GLN A 65 21.63 13.18 0.35
CA GLN A 65 22.83 13.45 -0.44
C GLN A 65 24.11 13.01 0.28
N ALA A 66 24.21 13.19 1.59
CA ALA A 66 25.34 12.68 2.38
C ALA A 66 25.45 11.15 2.29
N LEU A 67 24.32 10.44 2.40
CA LEU A 67 24.27 8.98 2.27
C LEU A 67 24.63 8.51 0.85
N LEU A 68 24.21 9.25 -0.19
CA LEU A 68 24.55 8.93 -1.58
C LEU A 68 26.06 9.01 -1.87
N TYR A 69 26.83 9.81 -1.14
CA TYR A 69 28.29 9.85 -1.32
C TYR A 69 29.00 8.62 -0.74
N ASN A 70 28.40 7.97 0.25
CA ASN A 70 28.97 6.79 0.92
C ASN A 70 28.48 5.48 0.30
N ALA A 71 27.34 5.52 -0.41
CA ALA A 71 26.75 4.34 -1.03
C ALA A 71 27.39 4.02 -2.39
N GLU A 72 27.92 2.80 -2.51
CA GLU A 72 28.43 2.26 -3.78
C GLU A 72 27.29 1.77 -4.69
N ASP A 73 26.28 1.12 -4.10
CA ASP A 73 25.16 0.50 -4.80
C ASP A 73 23.80 1.00 -4.30
N TRP A 74 22.76 0.86 -5.14
CA TRP A 74 21.38 1.18 -4.79
C TRP A 74 20.88 0.38 -3.57
N GLU A 75 21.24 -0.90 -3.49
CA GLU A 75 20.87 -1.75 -2.36
C GLU A 75 21.53 -1.32 -1.04
N SER A 76 22.81 -0.93 -1.10
CA SER A 76 23.54 -0.41 0.07
C SER A 76 22.91 0.90 0.55
N PHE A 77 22.58 1.80 -0.38
CA PHE A 77 21.85 3.04 -0.08
C PHE A 77 20.50 2.76 0.58
N LYS A 78 19.69 1.83 0.04
CA LYS A 78 18.39 1.46 0.62
C LYS A 78 18.51 0.98 2.06
N LYS A 79 19.52 0.16 2.36
CA LYS A 79 19.76 -0.36 3.71
C LYS A 79 20.13 0.75 4.69
N GLU A 80 21.06 1.63 4.31
CA GLU A 80 21.46 2.76 5.16
C GLU A 80 20.30 3.72 5.39
N LEU A 81 19.55 4.06 4.34
CA LEU A 81 18.41 4.96 4.46
C LEU A 81 17.30 4.37 5.34
N LYS A 82 17.01 3.06 5.22
CA LYS A 82 16.05 2.36 6.09
C LYS A 82 16.47 2.39 7.55
N LYS A 83 17.77 2.23 7.81
CA LYS A 83 18.35 2.25 9.15
C LYS A 83 18.28 3.66 9.78
N GLU A 84 18.59 4.70 9.01
CA GLU A 84 18.55 6.08 9.50
C GLU A 84 17.12 6.51 9.88
N TYR A 85 16.12 6.11 9.09
CA TYR A 85 14.71 6.48 9.28
C TYR A 85 13.86 5.38 9.95
N GLU A 86 14.48 4.42 10.64
CA GLU A 86 13.78 3.29 11.28
C GLU A 86 12.71 3.76 12.28
N LYS A 87 12.99 4.84 13.02
CA LYS A 87 12.10 5.41 14.05
C LYS A 87 10.91 6.18 13.48
N GLU A 88 10.99 6.59 12.23
CA GLU A 88 9.95 7.33 11.50
C GLU A 88 9.23 6.43 10.49
N ASP A 89 9.61 5.17 10.41
CA ASP A 89 9.02 4.17 9.54
C ASP A 89 8.04 3.27 10.30
N VAL A 90 6.75 3.54 10.09
CA VAL A 90 5.67 2.77 10.69
C VAL A 90 5.67 1.33 10.16
N HIS A 91 6.11 1.10 8.93
CA HIS A 91 6.12 -0.24 8.32
C HIS A 91 7.18 -1.11 8.99
N GLN A 92 8.37 -0.55 9.23
CA GLN A 92 9.42 -1.24 9.99
C GLN A 92 8.96 -1.51 11.43
N GLN A 93 8.37 -0.52 12.09
CA GLN A 93 7.90 -0.69 13.48
C GLN A 93 6.78 -1.72 13.64
N ARG A 94 5.87 -1.83 12.66
CA ARG A 94 4.79 -2.83 12.67
C ARG A 94 5.34 -4.26 12.67
N GLN A 95 6.49 -4.48 12.06
CA GLN A 95 7.10 -5.80 11.95
C GLN A 95 7.94 -6.17 13.18
N THR A 96 8.15 -5.25 14.11
CA THR A 96 8.94 -5.51 15.33
C THR A 96 8.17 -6.36 16.32
N ARG A 97 8.86 -7.31 16.96
CA ARG A 97 8.32 -8.19 18.01
C ARG A 97 7.56 -7.43 19.09
N VAL A 98 8.10 -6.30 19.55
CA VAL A 98 7.47 -5.43 20.56
C VAL A 98 6.10 -4.94 20.12
N PHE A 99 5.93 -4.59 18.84
CA PHE A 99 4.65 -4.16 18.29
C PHE A 99 3.64 -5.30 18.25
N LEU A 100 4.08 -6.50 17.85
CA LEU A 100 3.25 -7.71 17.84
C LEU A 100 2.83 -8.12 19.27
N GLU A 101 3.77 -8.09 20.22
CA GLU A 101 3.50 -8.36 21.64
C GLU A 101 2.51 -7.34 22.22
N ARG A 102 2.64 -6.06 21.85
CA ARG A 102 1.66 -5.03 22.20
C ARG A 102 0.29 -5.35 21.64
N LEU A 103 0.18 -5.75 20.37
CA LEU A 103 -1.10 -6.14 19.76
C LEU A 103 -1.73 -7.35 20.46
N CYS A 104 -0.95 -8.37 20.82
CA CYS A 104 -1.44 -9.53 21.58
C CYS A 104 -1.90 -9.16 23.00
N SER A 105 -1.28 -8.14 23.60
CA SER A 105 -1.60 -7.66 24.94
C SER A 105 -2.80 -6.72 24.99
N ILE A 106 -3.28 -6.24 23.84
CA ILE A 106 -4.52 -5.48 23.76
C ILE A 106 -5.67 -6.49 23.95
N GLU A 107 -6.29 -6.46 25.14
CA GLU A 107 -7.58 -7.12 25.33
C GLU A 107 -8.55 -6.61 24.27
N ARG A 108 -9.13 -7.53 23.50
CA ARG A 108 -10.25 -7.20 22.63
C ARG A 108 -11.40 -6.78 23.54
N LYS A 109 -11.63 -5.48 23.67
CA LYS A 109 -12.92 -4.98 24.13
C LYS A 109 -13.91 -5.28 23.02
N GLU A 110 -14.53 -6.45 23.10
CA GLU A 110 -15.80 -6.66 22.41
C GLU A 110 -16.73 -5.56 22.93
N ASP A 111 -17.00 -4.56 22.08
CA ASP A 111 -18.07 -3.62 22.39
C ASP A 111 -19.35 -4.47 22.38
N ASP A 112 -19.85 -4.81 23.57
CA ASP A 112 -21.05 -5.64 23.79
C ASP A 112 -22.21 -5.24 22.87
N ARG A 113 -22.26 -3.97 22.46
CA ARG A 113 -23.23 -3.44 21.50
C ARG A 113 -23.15 -4.13 20.12
N GLY A 114 -21.96 -4.40 19.62
CA GLY A 114 -21.75 -5.09 18.33
C GLY A 114 -22.23 -6.53 18.38
N LEU A 115 -21.88 -7.25 19.45
CA LEU A 115 -22.33 -8.63 19.69
C LEU A 115 -23.84 -8.71 19.91
N ARG A 116 -24.42 -7.80 20.71
CA ARG A 116 -25.89 -7.71 20.90
C ARG A 116 -26.61 -7.40 19.59
N THR A 117 -26.03 -6.55 18.74
CA THR A 117 -26.61 -6.25 17.42
C THR A 117 -26.53 -7.44 16.48
N MET A 118 -25.41 -8.18 16.47
CA MET A 118 -25.27 -9.40 15.68
C MET A 118 -26.19 -10.53 16.19
N ALA A 119 -26.27 -10.73 17.50
CA ALA A 119 -27.15 -11.71 18.14
C ALA A 119 -28.63 -11.37 17.88
N ALA A 120 -29.03 -10.10 17.99
CA ALA A 120 -30.37 -9.65 17.66
C ALA A 120 -30.72 -9.88 16.17
N ARG A 121 -29.73 -9.80 15.28
CA ARG A 121 -29.90 -10.10 13.84
C ARG A 121 -30.08 -11.59 13.57
N LEU A 122 -29.46 -12.45 14.38
CA LEU A 122 -29.59 -13.91 14.32
C LEU A 122 -30.87 -14.44 14.99
N GLN A 123 -31.43 -13.68 15.94
CA GLN A 123 -32.72 -13.96 16.59
C GLN A 123 -33.92 -13.35 15.87
N GLN A 124 -33.71 -12.62 14.77
CA GLN A 124 -34.82 -12.34 13.88
C GLN A 124 -35.30 -13.67 13.30
N PRO A 125 -36.60 -14.02 13.43
CA PRO A 125 -37.16 -15.16 12.75
C PRO A 125 -36.77 -15.02 11.29
N THR A 126 -36.10 -16.03 10.73
CA THR A 126 -35.78 -16.10 9.31
C THR A 126 -37.01 -15.63 8.55
N MET A 127 -36.90 -14.44 7.95
CA MET A 127 -37.95 -13.83 7.14
C MET A 127 -38.50 -14.94 6.27
N HIS A 128 -39.77 -15.28 6.45
CA HIS A 128 -40.34 -16.47 5.84
C HIS A 128 -40.07 -16.37 4.34
N TRP A 129 -39.20 -17.24 3.83
CA TRP A 129 -39.07 -17.42 2.41
C TRP A 129 -40.41 -18.05 1.97
N PRO A 130 -41.11 -17.51 0.97
CA PRO A 130 -42.29 -18.18 0.46
C PRO A 130 -41.89 -19.56 -0.04
N ARG A 131 -42.54 -20.61 0.48
CA ARG A 131 -42.47 -21.95 -0.09
C ARG A 131 -42.69 -21.84 -1.61
N LYS A 132 -41.82 -22.50 -2.39
CA LYS A 132 -41.83 -22.50 -3.86
C LYS A 132 -43.14 -23.04 -4.49
N ASP A 133 -44.08 -23.52 -3.68
CA ASP A 133 -45.28 -24.24 -4.13
C ASP A 133 -46.41 -23.35 -4.68
N ARG A 134 -46.20 -22.02 -4.80
CA ARG A 134 -47.18 -21.08 -5.36
C ARG A 134 -46.86 -20.63 -6.80
N TRP A 135 -46.20 -21.48 -7.59
CA TRP A 135 -45.91 -21.16 -9.01
C TRP A 135 -46.32 -22.27 -10.00
N MET A 136 -47.07 -23.29 -9.56
CA MET A 136 -47.48 -24.42 -10.42
C MET A 136 -48.99 -24.76 -10.39
N SER A 137 -49.89 -23.82 -10.09
CA SER A 137 -51.35 -24.11 -10.13
C SER A 137 -52.22 -22.99 -10.70
N THR A 138 -51.66 -22.13 -11.57
CA THR A 138 -52.50 -21.23 -12.39
C THR A 138 -52.02 -21.21 -13.85
N GLN A 139 -51.76 -22.40 -14.40
CA GLN A 139 -51.75 -22.66 -15.84
C GLN A 139 -52.61 -23.90 -16.13
N ALA A 140 -53.91 -23.77 -15.86
CA ALA A 140 -54.95 -24.60 -16.46
C ALA A 140 -56.25 -23.81 -16.35
N HIS A 141 -57.00 -23.73 -17.47
CA HIS A 141 -58.27 -23.02 -17.65
C HIS A 141 -58.20 -21.55 -18.07
N ALA A 142 -57.66 -21.33 -19.28
CA ALA A 142 -58.21 -20.37 -20.24
C ALA A 142 -57.93 -20.89 -21.66
N CYS A 143 -58.48 -22.07 -21.97
CA CYS A 143 -58.74 -22.52 -23.33
C CYS A 143 -60.23 -22.86 -23.39
N PHE A 144 -60.88 -22.37 -24.44
CA PHE A 144 -62.31 -22.33 -24.76
C PHE A 144 -63.09 -21.15 -24.19
#